data_AF-A0A3B1AKN3-F1
#
_entry.id   AF-A0A3B1AKN3-F1
#
_cell.length_a   1.000
_cell.length_b   1.000
_cell.length_c   1.000
_cell.angle_alpha   90.00
_cell.angle_beta   90.00
_cell.angle_gamma   90.00
#
_symmetry.space_group_name_H-M   'P 1'
#
loop_
_entity.id
_entity.type
_entity.pdbx_description
1 polymer ?
#
loop_
_entity_poly.entity_id
_entity_poly.type
_entity_poly.pdbx_seq_one_letter_code
_entity_poly.pdbx_strand_id
1 'polypeptide(L)'
;MPETYTLRDSSLKTMSQLIFWSRWLQAPLYLGLIVAQGAYVYFFMLELIHLVTGAGSRTEAEIMLIVLGLIDVVMIANLLIMVIIGGYETFVSRLNLREHPDQPEWLSHVNAATMKIKLSMAIIGISSIHLLKTFIEITNVEVPAGASAALAEQLIIASQVQVKWQVIIHVTFILSAIAMAYSDRIMSKTMLDAHGKAERDH
;
A
#
# COMPACT_ATOMS: atom_id res chain seq x y z
N MET A 1 -3.97 51.09 28.97
CA MET A 1 -2.97 50.52 28.05
C MET A 1 -3.59 49.33 27.32
N PRO A 2 -3.86 49.39 26.00
CA PRO A 2 -4.32 48.20 25.28
C PRO A 2 -3.61 48.03 23.92
N GLU A 3 -2.59 47.18 23.79
CA GLU A 3 -1.95 46.91 22.48
C GLU A 3 -1.41 45.47 22.27
N THR A 4 -1.90 44.43 22.96
CA THR A 4 -1.35 43.07 22.79
C THR A 4 -2.32 42.00 22.25
N TYR A 5 -3.54 42.36 21.87
CA TYR A 5 -4.56 41.37 21.45
C TYR A 5 -4.71 41.15 19.94
N THR A 6 -4.08 41.95 19.07
CA THR A 6 -4.40 41.94 17.61
C THR A 6 -3.56 40.99 16.76
N LEU A 7 -2.33 40.64 17.16
CA LEU A 7 -1.42 39.83 16.32
C LEU A 7 -1.72 38.32 16.37
N ARG A 8 -2.37 37.83 17.43
CA ARG A 8 -2.63 36.40 17.63
C ARG A 8 -3.79 35.88 16.77
N ASP A 9 -4.77 36.74 16.46
CA ASP A 9 -5.94 36.37 15.64
C ASP A 9 -5.61 36.20 14.15
N SER A 10 -4.73 37.02 13.60
CA SER A 10 -4.36 36.97 12.18
C SER A 10 -3.56 35.72 11.83
N SER A 11 -2.63 35.29 12.70
CA SER A 11 -1.85 34.06 12.49
C SER A 11 -2.72 32.80 12.57
N LEU A 12 -3.69 32.76 13.50
CA LEU A 12 -4.64 31.66 13.63
C LEU A 12 -5.61 31.58 12.44
N LYS A 13 -6.06 32.73 11.91
CA LYS A 13 -6.87 32.78 10.67
C LYS A 13 -6.11 32.27 9.46
N THR A 14 -4.86 32.71 9.25
CA THR A 14 -4.04 32.24 8.12
C THR A 14 -3.73 30.75 8.21
N MET A 15 -3.43 30.23 9.41
CA MET A 15 -3.20 28.80 9.64
C MET A 15 -4.47 27.97 9.35
N SER A 16 -5.62 28.42 9.84
CA SER A 16 -6.92 27.77 9.60
C SER A 16 -7.28 27.75 8.10
N GLN A 17 -7.02 28.87 7.40
CA GLN A 17 -7.32 29.00 5.99
C GLN A 17 -6.40 28.14 5.11
N LEU A 18 -5.12 27.97 5.47
CA LEU A 18 -4.22 27.03 4.84
C LEU A 18 -4.65 25.57 5.04
N ILE A 19 -5.09 25.21 6.25
CA ILE A 19 -5.64 23.87 6.54
C ILE A 19 -6.89 23.60 5.69
N PHE A 20 -7.78 24.60 5.53
CA PHE A 20 -8.98 24.45 4.70
C PHE A 20 -8.65 24.29 3.20
N TRP A 21 -7.69 25.07 2.69
CA TRP A 21 -7.23 24.98 1.29
C TRP A 21 -6.52 23.66 0.96
N SER A 22 -5.89 23.01 1.94
CA SER A 22 -5.26 21.69 1.75
C SER A 22 -6.22 20.61 1.24
N ARG A 23 -7.54 20.75 1.49
CA ARG A 23 -8.57 19.82 1.02
C ARG A 23 -8.78 19.88 -0.49
N TRP A 24 -8.69 21.09 -1.07
CA TRP A 24 -8.79 21.27 -2.52
C TRP A 24 -7.58 20.69 -3.26
N LEU A 25 -6.41 20.62 -2.62
CA LEU A 25 -5.23 19.96 -3.18
C LEU A 25 -5.39 18.43 -3.21
N GLN A 26 -6.17 17.85 -2.29
CA GLN A 26 -6.38 16.41 -2.22
C GLN A 26 -7.37 15.88 -3.27
N ALA A 27 -8.38 16.67 -3.64
CA ALA A 27 -9.36 16.30 -4.67
C ALA A 27 -8.74 15.88 -6.02
N PRO A 28 -7.82 16.65 -6.64
CA PRO A 28 -7.17 16.25 -7.89
C PRO A 28 -6.23 15.05 -7.71
N LEU A 29 -5.63 14.86 -6.53
CA LEU A 29 -4.81 13.69 -6.24
C LEU A 29 -5.65 12.40 -6.26
N TYR A 30 -6.80 12.38 -5.59
CA TYR A 30 -7.69 11.21 -5.63
C TYR A 30 -8.24 10.96 -7.02
N LEU A 31 -8.58 12.01 -7.78
CA LEU A 31 -8.97 11.87 -9.18
C LEU A 31 -7.85 11.23 -10.02
N GLY A 32 -6.61 11.69 -9.82
CA GLY A 32 -5.42 11.09 -10.46
C GLY A 32 -5.25 9.61 -10.10
N LEU A 33 -5.45 9.23 -8.84
CA LEU A 33 -5.38 7.83 -8.41
C LEU A 33 -6.48 6.97 -9.04
N ILE A 34 -7.69 7.50 -9.20
CA ILE A 34 -8.79 6.80 -9.91
C ILE A 34 -8.43 6.58 -11.38
N VAL A 35 -7.89 7.61 -12.05
CA VAL A 35 -7.43 7.50 -13.46
C VAL A 35 -6.30 6.47 -13.58
N ALA A 36 -5.31 6.51 -12.67
CA ALA A 36 -4.23 5.53 -12.62
C ALA A 36 -4.77 4.10 -12.45
N GLN A 37 -5.78 3.92 -11.59
CA GLN A 37 -6.43 2.64 -11.43
C GLN A 37 -7.16 2.18 -12.70
N GLY A 38 -7.81 3.09 -13.42
CA GLY A 38 -8.38 2.81 -14.75
C GLY A 38 -7.32 2.33 -15.75
N ALA A 39 -6.14 2.95 -15.75
CA ALA A 39 -5.02 2.51 -16.59
C ALA A 39 -4.52 1.10 -16.22
N TYR A 40 -4.46 0.76 -14.92
CA TYR A 40 -4.13 -0.60 -14.49
C TYR A 40 -5.18 -1.64 -14.92
N VAL A 41 -6.47 -1.31 -14.85
CA VAL A 41 -7.54 -2.19 -15.37
C VAL A 41 -7.38 -2.40 -16.87
N TYR A 42 -7.10 -1.34 -17.61
CA TYR A 42 -6.85 -1.44 -19.05
C TYR A 42 -5.65 -2.35 -19.37
N PHE A 43 -4.52 -2.14 -18.68
CA PHE A 43 -3.33 -2.98 -18.83
C PHE A 43 -3.61 -4.46 -18.48
N PHE A 44 -4.35 -4.71 -17.40
CA PHE A 44 -4.77 -6.05 -17.02
C PHE A 44 -5.59 -6.74 -18.13
N MET A 45 -6.53 -6.03 -18.74
CA MET A 45 -7.34 -6.59 -19.84
C MET A 45 -6.48 -6.93 -21.06
N LEU A 46 -5.50 -6.10 -21.41
CA LEU A 46 -4.57 -6.38 -22.50
C LEU A 46 -3.75 -7.65 -22.22
N GLU A 47 -3.16 -7.74 -21.05
CA GLU A 47 -2.30 -8.86 -20.67
C GLU A 47 -3.09 -10.16 -20.55
N LEU A 48 -4.36 -10.08 -20.10
CA LEU A 48 -5.28 -11.21 -20.06
C LEU A 48 -5.64 -11.69 -21.47
N ILE A 49 -5.91 -10.77 -22.41
CA ILE A 49 -6.17 -11.14 -23.81
C ILE A 49 -4.93 -11.80 -24.42
N HIS A 50 -3.73 -11.27 -24.19
CA HIS A 50 -2.47 -11.88 -24.63
C HIS A 50 -2.28 -13.28 -24.04
N LEU A 51 -2.59 -13.48 -22.77
CA LEU A 51 -2.52 -14.79 -22.13
C LEU A 51 -3.47 -15.79 -22.78
N VAL A 52 -4.75 -15.45 -22.92
CA VAL A 52 -5.78 -16.36 -23.46
C VAL A 52 -5.52 -16.70 -24.92
N THR A 53 -5.10 -15.72 -25.73
CA THR A 53 -4.84 -15.93 -27.16
C THR A 53 -3.51 -16.65 -27.42
N GLY A 54 -2.51 -16.47 -26.54
CA GLY A 54 -1.19 -17.08 -26.66
C GLY A 54 -1.01 -18.42 -25.93
N ALA A 55 -1.94 -18.84 -25.08
CA ALA A 55 -1.76 -20.00 -24.18
C ALA A 55 -1.41 -21.31 -24.90
N GLY A 56 -1.93 -21.54 -26.11
CA GLY A 56 -1.70 -22.78 -26.85
C GLY A 56 -0.29 -22.94 -27.44
N SER A 57 0.50 -21.87 -27.50
CA SER A 57 1.82 -21.86 -28.16
C SER A 57 2.97 -21.47 -27.22
N ARG A 58 2.70 -21.35 -25.92
CA ARG A 58 3.67 -20.92 -24.90
C ARG A 58 4.06 -22.08 -23.99
N THR A 59 5.25 -22.01 -23.44
CA THR A 59 5.71 -22.96 -22.43
C THR A 59 4.98 -22.73 -21.09
N GLU A 60 4.95 -23.74 -20.23
CA GLU A 60 4.36 -23.63 -18.90
C GLU A 60 5.01 -22.51 -18.07
N ALA A 61 6.33 -22.35 -18.17
CA ALA A 61 7.08 -21.31 -17.48
C ALA A 61 6.68 -19.90 -17.96
N GLU A 62 6.51 -19.69 -19.26
CA GLU A 62 6.04 -18.40 -19.81
C GLU A 62 4.61 -18.08 -19.35
N ILE A 63 3.71 -19.06 -19.37
CA ILE A 63 2.33 -18.89 -18.89
C ILE A 63 2.33 -18.50 -17.40
N MET A 64 3.13 -19.18 -16.59
CA MET A 64 3.27 -18.87 -15.16
C MET A 64 3.79 -17.43 -14.93
N LEU A 65 4.76 -16.96 -15.72
CA LEU A 65 5.29 -15.60 -15.61
C LEU A 65 4.24 -14.53 -15.98
N ILE A 66 3.43 -14.77 -17.02
CA ILE A 66 2.34 -13.86 -17.40
C ILE A 66 1.28 -13.81 -16.28
N VAL A 67 0.91 -14.97 -15.72
CA VAL A 67 -0.02 -15.05 -14.58
C VAL A 67 0.54 -14.32 -13.36
N LEU A 68 1.82 -14.49 -13.03
CA LEU A 68 2.46 -13.75 -11.93
C LEU A 68 2.42 -12.23 -12.16
N GLY A 69 2.60 -11.77 -13.40
CA GLY A 69 2.43 -10.36 -13.76
C GLY A 69 0.99 -9.85 -13.58
N LEU A 70 0.00 -10.64 -13.98
CA LEU A 70 -1.42 -10.31 -13.76
C LEU A 70 -1.77 -10.22 -12.27
N ILE A 71 -1.26 -11.13 -11.44
CA ILE A 71 -1.46 -11.10 -9.98
C ILE A 71 -0.87 -9.82 -9.38
N ASP A 72 0.32 -9.43 -9.83
CA ASP A 72 0.99 -8.23 -9.32
C ASP A 72 0.21 -6.94 -9.60
N VAL A 73 -0.31 -6.79 -10.84
CA VAL A 73 -1.18 -5.67 -11.21
C VAL A 73 -2.42 -5.60 -10.30
N VAL A 74 -3.04 -6.75 -10.02
CA VAL A 74 -4.20 -6.83 -9.11
C VAL A 74 -3.82 -6.43 -7.68
N MET A 75 -2.65 -6.86 -7.20
CA MET A 75 -2.21 -6.50 -5.86
C MET A 75 -1.96 -4.98 -5.71
N ILE A 76 -1.34 -4.34 -6.71
CA ILE A 76 -1.15 -2.88 -6.73
C ILE A 76 -2.51 -2.17 -6.77
N ALA A 77 -3.44 -2.63 -7.59
CA ALA A 77 -4.79 -2.06 -7.66
C ALA A 77 -5.54 -2.16 -6.32
N ASN A 78 -5.44 -3.29 -5.62
CA ASN A 78 -6.05 -3.45 -4.29
C ASN A 78 -5.43 -2.51 -3.24
N LEU A 79 -4.12 -2.27 -3.31
CA LEU A 79 -3.47 -1.26 -2.47
C LEU A 79 -3.93 0.17 -2.81
N LEU A 80 -4.06 0.50 -4.09
CA LEU A 80 -4.54 1.81 -4.52
C LEU A 80 -5.94 2.09 -3.99
N ILE A 81 -6.86 1.13 -4.05
CA ILE A 81 -8.20 1.26 -3.44
C ILE A 81 -8.09 1.57 -1.95
N MET A 82 -7.25 0.83 -1.22
CA MET A 82 -7.04 1.03 0.21
C MET A 82 -6.51 2.45 0.52
N VAL A 83 -5.59 2.96 -0.30
CA VAL A 83 -5.02 4.32 -0.16
C VAL A 83 -6.07 5.39 -0.48
N ILE A 84 -6.87 5.20 -1.54
CA ILE A 84 -7.93 6.13 -1.92
C ILE A 84 -8.97 6.23 -0.80
N ILE A 85 -9.49 5.09 -0.33
CA ILE A 85 -10.52 5.06 0.72
C ILE A 85 -9.97 5.58 2.04
N GLY A 86 -8.81 5.09 2.48
CA GLY A 86 -8.22 5.51 3.75
C GLY A 86 -7.81 6.97 3.77
N GLY A 87 -7.28 7.48 2.66
CA GLY A 87 -6.97 8.90 2.49
C GLY A 87 -8.23 9.76 2.52
N TYR A 88 -9.26 9.37 1.75
CA TYR A 88 -10.54 10.07 1.72
C TYR A 88 -11.17 10.12 3.12
N GLU A 89 -11.20 9.00 3.84
CA GLU A 89 -11.73 8.94 5.21
C GLU A 89 -10.99 9.91 6.13
N THR A 90 -9.66 9.88 6.10
CA THR A 90 -8.79 10.62 7.03
C THR A 90 -8.83 12.13 6.80
N PHE A 91 -8.78 12.58 5.54
CA PHE A 91 -8.60 14.01 5.23
C PHE A 91 -9.83 14.70 4.62
N VAL A 92 -10.71 13.95 3.95
CA VAL A 92 -11.91 14.52 3.34
C VAL A 92 -13.13 14.28 4.21
N SER A 93 -13.36 13.09 4.75
CA SER A 93 -14.58 12.78 5.50
C SER A 93 -14.60 13.37 6.92
N ARG A 94 -13.48 13.29 7.68
CA ARG A 94 -13.43 13.69 9.11
C ARG A 94 -13.42 15.20 9.36
N LEU A 95 -13.17 16.02 8.35
CA LEU A 95 -13.14 17.49 8.46
C LEU A 95 -14.51 18.18 8.25
N ASN A 96 -15.61 17.43 8.14
CA ASN A 96 -16.95 18.00 7.93
C ASN A 96 -18.00 17.63 9.01
N LEU A 97 -17.57 17.32 10.24
CA LEU A 97 -18.48 17.05 11.36
C LEU A 97 -18.46 18.19 12.38
N ARG A 98 -19.05 19.31 11.99
CA ARG A 98 -19.75 20.19 12.94
C ARG A 98 -21.24 19.99 12.68
N GLU A 99 -21.90 19.44 13.71
CA GLU A 99 -23.35 19.44 13.93
C GLU A 99 -24.24 18.77 12.85
N HIS A 100 -24.39 17.44 12.91
CA HIS A 100 -25.70 16.83 12.62
C HIS A 100 -25.93 15.58 13.50
N PRO A 101 -27.11 15.46 14.14
CA PRO A 101 -27.45 14.40 15.10
C PRO A 101 -27.64 13.00 14.48
N ASP A 102 -27.62 12.88 13.16
CA ASP A 102 -27.80 11.61 12.44
C ASP A 102 -26.51 11.23 11.70
N GLN A 103 -25.55 10.66 12.43
CA GLN A 103 -24.39 9.98 11.84
C GLN A 103 -24.61 8.47 11.89
N PRO A 104 -24.61 7.76 10.76
CA PRO A 104 -24.81 6.31 10.76
C PRO A 104 -23.54 5.57 11.22
N GLU A 105 -23.74 4.52 12.03
CA GLU A 105 -22.73 3.83 12.87
C GLU A 105 -21.58 3.15 12.09
N TRP A 106 -21.68 3.03 10.76
CA TRP A 106 -20.69 2.35 9.91
C TRP A 106 -19.46 3.20 9.54
N LEU A 107 -19.47 4.54 9.73
CA LEU A 107 -18.32 5.41 9.44
C LEU A 107 -17.36 5.56 10.64
N SER A 108 -17.76 5.13 11.84
CA SER A 108 -16.97 5.26 13.08
C SER A 108 -16.05 4.07 13.35
N HIS A 109 -16.22 2.95 12.62
CA HIS A 109 -15.55 1.68 12.88
C HIS A 109 -14.56 1.23 11.79
N VAL A 110 -14.05 2.15 10.98
CA VAL A 110 -12.79 1.87 10.26
C VAL A 110 -11.66 1.96 11.28
N ASN A 111 -11.44 0.85 12.00
CA ASN A 111 -10.45 0.77 13.05
C ASN A 111 -9.05 0.91 12.43
N ALA A 112 -8.36 2.02 12.73
CA ALA A 112 -7.02 2.30 12.22
C ALA A 112 -6.03 1.14 12.46
N ALA A 113 -6.23 0.31 13.48
CA ALA A 113 -5.45 -0.92 13.70
C ALA A 113 -5.69 -1.96 12.58
N THR A 114 -6.95 -2.19 12.20
CA THR A 114 -7.31 -3.12 11.12
C THR A 114 -6.84 -2.65 9.74
N MET A 115 -6.77 -1.34 9.52
CA MET A 115 -6.23 -0.78 8.27
C MET A 115 -4.72 -1.00 8.14
N LYS A 116 -3.96 -0.80 9.22
CA LYS A 116 -2.51 -1.02 9.27
C LYS A 116 -2.15 -2.47 8.95
N ILE A 117 -2.85 -3.42 9.57
CA ILE A 117 -2.64 -4.86 9.33
C ILE A 117 -2.94 -5.24 7.87
N LYS A 118 -4.05 -4.75 7.31
CA LYS A 118 -4.41 -5.00 5.90
C LYS A 118 -3.36 -4.45 4.93
N LEU A 119 -2.84 -3.24 5.20
CA LEU A 119 -1.79 -2.63 4.40
C LEU A 119 -0.48 -3.45 4.48
N SER A 120 -0.05 -3.85 5.67
CA SER A 120 1.15 -4.68 5.84
C SER A 120 1.05 -6.03 5.15
N MET A 121 -0.10 -6.72 5.26
CA MET A 121 -0.31 -8.00 4.57
C MET A 121 -0.25 -7.84 3.05
N ALA A 122 -0.82 -6.76 2.51
CA ALA A 122 -0.78 -6.49 1.08
C ALA A 122 0.65 -6.17 0.58
N ILE A 123 1.44 -5.38 1.33
CA ILE A 123 2.85 -5.10 0.99
C ILE A 123 3.70 -6.38 1.03
N ILE A 124 3.51 -7.24 2.04
CA ILE A 124 4.20 -8.52 2.13
C ILE A 124 3.84 -9.40 0.93
N GLY A 125 2.55 -9.51 0.60
CA GLY A 125 2.09 -10.31 -0.54
C GLY A 125 2.69 -9.86 -1.88
N ILE A 126 2.71 -8.55 -2.15
CA ILE A 126 3.33 -7.99 -3.37
C ILE A 126 4.81 -8.34 -3.43
N SER A 127 5.51 -8.17 -2.32
CA SER A 127 6.93 -8.50 -2.21
C SER A 127 7.20 -9.99 -2.42
N SER A 128 6.32 -10.89 -1.94
CA SER A 128 6.44 -12.34 -2.18
C SER A 128 6.27 -12.70 -3.66
N ILE A 129 5.29 -12.12 -4.35
CA ILE A 129 5.03 -12.41 -5.78
C ILE A 129 6.19 -11.93 -6.64
N HIS A 130 6.72 -10.74 -6.36
CA HIS A 130 7.90 -10.21 -7.05
C HIS A 130 9.15 -11.08 -6.85
N LEU A 131 9.37 -11.56 -5.63
CA LEU A 131 10.47 -12.47 -5.33
C LEU A 131 10.32 -13.79 -6.09
N LEU A 132 9.10 -14.36 -6.14
CA LEU A 132 8.81 -15.59 -6.86
C LEU A 132 9.00 -15.43 -8.37
N LYS A 133 8.48 -14.33 -8.94
CA LYS A 133 8.69 -13.99 -10.37
C LYS A 133 10.17 -13.92 -10.69
N THR A 134 10.94 -13.16 -9.90
CA THR A 134 12.38 -12.99 -10.11
C THR A 134 13.11 -14.33 -9.99
N PHE A 135 12.75 -15.16 -9.00
CA PHE A 135 13.33 -16.50 -8.83
C PHE A 135 13.12 -17.42 -10.05
N ILE A 136 11.91 -17.41 -10.62
CA ILE A 136 11.59 -18.17 -11.83
C ILE A 136 12.37 -17.62 -13.04
N GLU A 137 12.42 -16.31 -13.19
CA GLU A 137 13.09 -15.64 -14.30
C GLU A 137 14.60 -15.93 -14.29
N ILE A 138 15.27 -15.84 -13.13
CA ILE A 138 16.71 -16.13 -13.02
C ILE A 138 17.06 -17.61 -13.27
N THR A 139 16.11 -18.52 -13.05
CA THR A 139 16.29 -19.96 -13.29
C THR A 139 16.18 -20.29 -14.78
N ASN A 140 15.50 -19.43 -15.55
CA ASN A 140 15.29 -19.56 -16.99
C ASN A 140 16.15 -18.58 -17.80
N VAL A 141 17.26 -18.07 -17.24
CA VAL A 141 18.15 -17.16 -17.96
C VAL A 141 18.87 -17.91 -19.08
N GLU A 142 18.48 -17.60 -20.31
CA GLU A 142 19.22 -18.02 -21.50
C GLU A 142 20.36 -17.01 -21.74
N VAL A 143 21.60 -17.50 -21.74
CA VAL A 143 22.75 -16.69 -22.13
C VAL A 143 22.74 -16.54 -23.66
N PRO A 144 22.75 -15.32 -24.22
CA PRO A 144 22.72 -15.12 -25.66
C PRO A 144 23.88 -15.85 -26.36
N ALA A 145 23.57 -16.58 -27.43
CA ALA A 145 24.58 -17.26 -28.23
C ALA A 145 25.55 -16.24 -28.84
N GLY A 146 26.80 -16.23 -28.36
CA GLY A 146 27.84 -15.26 -28.75
C GLY A 146 28.19 -14.22 -27.68
N ALA A 147 27.55 -14.24 -26.51
CA ALA A 147 27.97 -13.42 -25.38
C ALA A 147 29.39 -13.79 -24.91
N SER A 148 30.21 -12.79 -24.60
CA SER A 148 31.53 -13.04 -24.00
C SER A 148 31.37 -13.67 -22.61
N ALA A 149 32.34 -14.49 -22.20
CA ALA A 149 32.33 -15.12 -20.88
C ALA A 149 32.18 -14.09 -19.74
N ALA A 150 32.80 -12.91 -19.88
CA ALA A 150 32.70 -11.83 -18.91
C ALA A 150 31.28 -11.22 -18.83
N LEU A 151 30.56 -11.10 -19.95
CA LEU A 151 29.19 -10.58 -19.96
C LEU A 151 28.21 -11.60 -19.33
N ALA A 152 28.39 -12.88 -19.64
CA ALA A 152 27.59 -13.95 -19.04
C ALA A 152 27.79 -14.01 -17.52
N GLU A 153 29.03 -13.89 -17.04
CA GLU A 153 29.35 -13.83 -15.61
C GLU A 153 28.71 -12.59 -14.95
N GLN A 154 28.77 -11.42 -15.58
CA GLN A 154 28.16 -10.20 -15.05
C GLN A 154 26.63 -10.31 -14.93
N LEU A 155 25.95 -10.91 -15.91
CA LEU A 155 24.51 -11.16 -15.88
C LEU A 155 24.11 -12.07 -14.70
N ILE A 156 24.85 -13.16 -14.48
CA ILE A 156 24.62 -14.09 -13.38
C ILE A 156 24.88 -13.42 -12.03
N ILE A 157 25.94 -12.62 -11.90
CA ILE A 157 26.24 -11.91 -10.66
C ILE A 157 25.14 -10.87 -10.36
N ALA A 158 24.71 -10.11 -11.36
CA ALA A 158 23.67 -9.09 -11.19
C ALA A 158 22.34 -9.71 -10.74
N SER A 159 21.94 -10.83 -11.33
CA SER A 159 20.70 -11.54 -10.97
C SER A 159 20.76 -12.13 -9.56
N GLN A 160 21.90 -12.69 -9.16
CA GLN A 160 22.14 -13.17 -7.79
C GLN A 160 22.06 -12.03 -6.77
N VAL A 161 22.65 -10.86 -7.08
CA VAL A 161 22.57 -9.68 -6.22
C VAL A 161 21.13 -9.19 -6.10
N GLN A 162 20.38 -9.15 -7.21
CA GLN A 162 18.97 -8.75 -7.20
C GLN A 162 18.13 -9.64 -6.29
N VAL A 163 18.22 -10.98 -6.44
CA VAL A 163 17.46 -11.92 -5.60
C VAL A 163 17.86 -11.82 -4.13
N LYS A 164 19.17 -11.69 -3.82
CA LYS A 164 19.64 -11.50 -2.44
C LYS A 164 19.00 -10.28 -1.77
N TRP A 165 18.99 -9.13 -2.45
CA TRP A 165 18.38 -7.92 -1.90
C TRP A 165 16.86 -8.01 -1.78
N GLN A 166 16.18 -8.65 -2.74
CA GLN A 166 14.75 -8.90 -2.63
C GLN A 166 14.41 -9.77 -1.40
N VAL A 167 15.17 -10.84 -1.13
CA VAL A 167 14.99 -11.66 0.07
C VAL A 167 15.18 -10.84 1.34
N ILE A 168 16.24 -10.02 1.42
CA ILE A 168 16.53 -9.17 2.59
C ILE A 168 15.39 -8.18 2.86
N ILE A 169 14.91 -7.51 1.81
CA ILE A 169 13.79 -6.55 1.91
C ILE A 169 12.51 -7.29 2.34
N HIS A 170 12.23 -8.46 1.75
CA HIS A 170 11.05 -9.24 2.09
C HIS A 170 11.03 -9.67 3.56
N VAL A 171 12.16 -10.16 4.07
CA VAL A 171 12.31 -10.50 5.49
C VAL A 171 12.10 -9.26 6.37
N THR A 172 12.60 -8.09 5.94
CA THR A 172 12.39 -6.83 6.66
C THR A 172 10.90 -6.44 6.72
N PHE A 173 10.13 -6.65 5.64
CA PHE A 173 8.68 -6.43 5.65
C PHE A 173 7.95 -7.39 6.59
N ILE A 174 8.31 -8.68 6.59
CA ILE A 174 7.73 -9.68 7.51
C ILE A 174 8.01 -9.28 8.96
N LEU A 175 9.26 -8.95 9.29
CA LEU A 175 9.64 -8.51 10.64
C LEU A 175 8.88 -7.24 11.05
N SER A 176 8.72 -6.29 10.13
CA SER A 176 7.96 -5.06 10.38
C SER A 176 6.48 -5.34 10.67
N ALA A 177 5.85 -6.26 9.94
CA ALA A 177 4.45 -6.64 10.19
C ALA A 177 4.28 -7.37 11.52
N ILE A 178 5.23 -8.25 11.89
CA ILE A 178 5.24 -8.91 13.20
C ILE A 178 5.35 -7.87 14.32
N ALA A 179 6.27 -6.91 14.19
CA ALA A 179 6.43 -5.83 15.16
C ALA A 179 5.15 -5.00 15.30
N MET A 180 4.48 -4.69 14.19
CA MET A 180 3.21 -3.96 14.17
C MET A 180 2.09 -4.73 14.86
N ALA A 181 1.92 -6.03 14.55
CA ALA A 181 0.95 -6.89 15.21
C ALA A 181 1.21 -7.04 16.72
N TYR A 182 2.48 -7.10 17.11
CA TYR A 182 2.87 -7.13 18.52
C TYR A 182 2.51 -5.83 19.26
N SER A 183 2.79 -4.67 18.63
CA SER A 183 2.44 -3.36 19.18
C SER A 183 0.93 -3.21 19.38
N ASP A 184 0.13 -3.59 18.38
CA ASP A 184 -1.34 -3.57 18.48
C ASP A 184 -1.86 -4.50 19.59
N ARG A 185 -1.23 -5.67 19.79
CA ARG A 185 -1.58 -6.60 20.88
C ARG A 185 -1.29 -6.00 22.25
N ILE A 186 -0.16 -5.33 22.43
CA ILE A 186 0.17 -4.65 23.69
C ILE A 186 -0.87 -3.56 23.98
N MET A 187 -1.14 -2.70 23.01
CA MET A 187 -2.07 -1.59 23.18
C MET A 187 -3.48 -2.07 23.53
N SER A 188 -3.94 -3.15 22.89
CA SER A 188 -5.24 -3.76 23.18
C SER A 188 -5.30 -4.35 24.60
N LYS A 189 -4.23 -5.01 25.07
CA LYS A 189 -4.14 -5.53 26.45
C LYS A 189 -4.17 -4.40 27.49
N THR A 190 -3.40 -3.33 27.27
CA THR A 190 -3.38 -2.17 28.18
C THR A 190 -4.77 -1.52 28.32
N MET A 191 -5.54 -1.45 27.24
CA MET A 191 -6.91 -0.91 27.25
C MET A 191 -7.88 -1.79 28.06
N LEU A 192 -7.79 -3.11 27.91
CA LEU A 192 -8.60 -4.08 28.67
C LEU A 192 -8.28 -4.05 30.17
N ASP A 193 -7.00 -3.98 30.53
CA ASP A 193 -6.55 -3.92 31.93
C ASP A 193 -6.98 -2.60 32.60
N ALA A 194 -7.02 -1.49 31.85
CA ALA A 194 -7.51 -0.21 32.35
C ALA A 194 -9.02 -0.20 32.64
N HIS A 195 -9.83 -0.79 31.76
CA HIS A 195 -11.28 -0.93 31.98
C HIS A 195 -11.61 -1.87 33.15
N GLY A 196 -10.94 -3.02 33.24
CA GLY A 196 -11.16 -3.97 34.34
C GLY A 196 -10.67 -3.51 35.71
N LYS A 197 -9.91 -2.40 35.79
CA LYS A 197 -9.62 -1.71 37.07
C LYS A 197 -10.73 -0.74 37.45
N ALA A 198 -11.22 0.05 36.51
CA ALA A 198 -12.29 1.02 36.76
C ALA A 198 -13.60 0.37 37.26
N GLU A 199 -13.93 -0.84 36.78
CA GLU A 199 -15.12 -1.58 37.20
C GLU A 199 -14.98 -2.26 38.58
N ARG A 200 -13.76 -2.39 39.12
CA ARG A 200 -13.51 -2.93 40.46
C ARG A 200 -13.42 -1.87 41.56
N ASP A 201 -13.26 -0.61 41.17
CA ASP A 201 -13.18 0.53 42.08
C ASP A 201 -14.55 1.24 42.27
N HIS A 202 -15.62 0.69 41.68
CA HIS A 202 -17.03 1.06 41.86
C HIS A 202 -17.82 -0.04 42.57
#